data_AF-A0A4Y2WT31-F1
#
_entry.id   AF-A0A4Y2WT31-F1
#
_cell.length_a   1.000
_cell.length_b   1.000
_cell.length_c   1.000
_cell.angle_alpha   90.00
_cell.angle_beta   90.00
_cell.angle_gamma   90.00
#
_symmetry.space_group_name_H-M   'P 1'
#
loop_
_entity.id
_entity.type
_entity.pdbx_description
1 polymer ?
#
loop_
_entity_poly.entity_id
_entity_poly.type
_entity_poly.pdbx_seq_one_letter_code
_entity_poly.pdbx_strand_id
1 'polypeptide(L)'
;AGLQCPINYNPADFYIQNLAIVPGKEKESKEKVMLQKSTKSHIRKKWPPRKKFIPGTRNISHEPLVNPQCVFLPPLHIKLGLMEIFVKALVREGVAFLHLRNKFKHLSDAKVKEGMFIGPQIKAVFRDEEFEKKLSAAEKSAWMAFSSVCTHFPGNKKAENYEDLVGDMVKCFHVIGCNMSLKLHVFDSHLNFFPQNLGAISDEHGERFYQNIS
;
A
#
# COMPACT_ATOMS: atom_id res chain seq x y z
N ALA A 1 2.02 -23.56 3.84
CA ALA A 1 1.23 -23.75 2.60
C ALA A 1 -0.01 -22.84 2.60
N GLY A 2 -0.33 -22.15 1.49
CA GLY A 2 -1.46 -21.19 1.37
C GLY A 2 -2.83 -21.88 1.34
N LEU A 3 -3.93 -21.13 1.45
CA LEU A 3 -5.25 -21.67 1.11
C LEU A 3 -5.22 -22.12 -0.34
N GLN A 4 -5.39 -23.41 -0.58
CA GLN A 4 -5.37 -23.98 -1.92
C GLN A 4 -6.80 -23.97 -2.44
N CYS A 5 -7.08 -23.05 -3.38
CA CYS A 5 -8.38 -23.00 -4.03
C CYS A 5 -8.61 -24.32 -4.79
N PRO A 6 -9.74 -25.01 -4.55
CA PRO A 6 -10.13 -26.17 -5.35
C PRO A 6 -10.21 -25.81 -6.83
N ILE A 7 -9.86 -26.77 -7.69
CA ILE A 7 -9.77 -26.56 -9.16
C ILE A 7 -11.13 -26.18 -9.75
N ASN A 8 -12.21 -26.67 -9.15
CA ASN A 8 -13.60 -26.47 -9.57
C ASN A 8 -14.26 -25.22 -8.96
N TYR A 9 -13.54 -24.42 -8.17
CA TYR A 9 -14.07 -23.19 -7.58
C TYR A 9 -13.57 -21.95 -8.34
N ASN A 10 -14.44 -20.95 -8.48
CA ASN A 10 -14.00 -19.62 -8.83
C ASN A 10 -13.07 -19.11 -7.71
N PRO A 11 -11.81 -18.75 -8.02
CA PRO A 11 -10.88 -18.28 -7.01
C PRO A 11 -11.36 -17.06 -6.24
N ALA A 12 -12.05 -16.11 -6.90
CA ALA A 12 -12.57 -14.93 -6.24
C ALA A 12 -13.63 -15.30 -5.20
N ASP A 13 -14.62 -16.11 -5.59
CA ASP A 13 -15.71 -16.54 -4.70
C ASP A 13 -15.16 -17.39 -3.54
N PHE A 14 -14.18 -18.24 -3.81
CA PHE A 14 -13.49 -19.03 -2.78
C PHE A 14 -12.79 -18.12 -1.76
N TYR A 15 -11.99 -17.14 -2.20
CA TYR A 15 -11.30 -16.25 -1.26
C TYR A 15 -12.27 -15.30 -0.54
N ILE A 16 -13.33 -14.84 -1.21
CA ILE A 16 -14.38 -14.04 -0.56
C ILE A 16 -15.04 -14.86 0.54
N GLN A 17 -15.48 -16.11 0.26
CA GLN A 17 -16.09 -16.96 1.29
C GLN A 17 -15.15 -17.24 2.47
N ASN A 18 -13.85 -17.45 2.20
CA ASN A 18 -12.89 -17.78 3.25
C ASN A 18 -12.39 -16.57 4.06
N LEU A 19 -12.42 -15.37 3.49
CA LEU A 19 -11.80 -14.17 4.08
C LEU A 19 -12.79 -13.04 4.40
N ALA A 20 -14.04 -13.16 3.97
CA ALA A 20 -15.07 -12.22 4.38
C ALA A 20 -15.36 -12.34 5.88
N ILE A 21 -15.69 -11.20 6.48
CA ILE A 21 -16.28 -11.17 7.81
C ILE A 21 -17.73 -11.63 7.68
N VAL A 22 -18.05 -12.78 8.27
CA VAL A 22 -19.39 -13.36 8.21
C VAL A 22 -20.19 -12.85 9.41
N PRO A 23 -21.40 -12.29 9.20
CA PRO A 23 -22.28 -11.90 10.30
C PRO A 23 -22.53 -13.05 11.28
N GLY A 24 -22.41 -12.79 12.58
CA GLY A 24 -22.55 -13.79 13.65
C GLY A 24 -21.33 -14.69 13.88
N LYS A 25 -20.25 -14.53 13.09
CA LYS A 25 -18.95 -15.23 13.26
C LYS A 25 -17.77 -14.26 13.18
N GLU A 26 -17.98 -13.00 13.54
CA GLU A 26 -17.02 -11.92 13.30
C GLU A 26 -15.67 -12.17 13.97
N LYS A 27 -15.68 -12.75 15.18
CA LYS A 27 -14.45 -13.07 15.92
C LYS A 27 -13.62 -14.14 15.19
N GLU A 28 -14.24 -15.25 14.81
CA GLU A 28 -13.60 -16.34 14.08
C GLU A 28 -13.12 -15.89 12.69
N SER A 29 -13.96 -15.14 11.95
CA SER A 29 -13.58 -14.56 10.66
C SER A 29 -12.36 -13.65 10.80
N LYS A 30 -12.33 -12.77 11.82
CA LYS A 30 -11.19 -11.89 12.07
C LYS A 30 -9.94 -12.70 12.42
N GLU A 31 -10.04 -13.72 13.26
CA GLU A 31 -8.92 -14.59 13.62
C GLU A 31 -8.34 -15.33 12.40
N LYS A 32 -9.19 -15.87 11.51
CA LYS A 32 -8.76 -16.49 10.24
C LYS A 32 -8.03 -15.50 9.34
N VAL A 33 -8.58 -14.30 9.17
CA VAL A 33 -7.95 -13.23 8.37
C VAL A 33 -6.59 -12.84 8.96
N MET A 34 -6.49 -12.74 10.29
CA MET A 34 -5.25 -12.39 10.99
C MET A 34 -4.19 -13.50 10.87
N LEU A 35 -4.58 -14.76 10.99
CA LEU A 35 -3.69 -15.91 10.79
C LEU A 35 -3.16 -15.99 9.35
N GLN A 36 -3.99 -15.66 8.36
CA GLN A 36 -3.54 -15.59 6.98
C GLN A 36 -2.55 -14.43 6.76
N LYS A 37 -2.80 -13.26 7.37
CA LYS A 37 -1.90 -12.10 7.32
C LYS A 37 -0.52 -12.38 7.93
N SER A 38 -0.49 -13.04 9.09
CA SER A 38 0.77 -13.34 9.80
C SER A 38 1.63 -14.38 9.09
N THR A 39 1.02 -15.36 8.41
CA THR A 39 1.77 -16.48 7.84
C THR A 39 2.33 -16.23 6.43
N LYS A 40 1.79 -15.28 5.64
CA LYS A 40 2.04 -15.24 4.17
C LYS A 40 2.00 -13.88 3.47
N SER A 41 1.89 -12.76 4.19
CA SER A 41 1.66 -11.46 3.57
C SER A 41 2.72 -11.06 2.52
N HIS A 42 3.96 -11.54 2.62
CA HIS A 42 5.07 -11.15 1.74
C HIS A 42 5.53 -12.23 0.74
N ILE A 43 4.72 -13.25 0.44
CA ILE A 43 5.08 -14.25 -0.58
C ILE A 43 4.94 -13.64 -1.98
N ARG A 44 6.07 -13.41 -2.66
CA ARG A 44 6.10 -12.95 -4.05
C ARG A 44 5.78 -14.09 -5.00
N LYS A 45 4.63 -14.01 -5.68
CA LYS A 45 4.28 -14.91 -6.80
C LYS A 45 4.61 -14.23 -8.12
N LYS A 46 5.14 -15.00 -9.09
CA LYS A 46 5.28 -14.52 -10.47
C LYS A 46 3.91 -14.58 -11.15
N TRP A 47 3.38 -13.41 -11.48
CA TRP A 47 2.12 -13.27 -12.21
C TRP A 47 2.43 -12.87 -13.66
N PRO A 48 2.25 -13.78 -14.63
CA PRO A 48 2.49 -13.43 -16.03
C PRO A 48 1.48 -12.38 -16.51
N PRO A 49 1.88 -11.46 -17.41
CA PRO A 49 0.97 -10.47 -17.98
C PRO A 49 -0.23 -11.14 -18.63
N ARG A 50 -1.41 -10.56 -18.40
CA ARG A 50 -2.63 -11.00 -19.05
C ARG A 50 -2.62 -10.58 -20.52
N LYS A 51 -2.68 -11.55 -21.43
CA LYS A 51 -2.67 -11.31 -22.88
C LYS A 51 -4.05 -11.05 -23.50
N LYS A 52 -5.14 -11.50 -22.85
CA LYS A 52 -6.51 -11.41 -23.37
C LYS A 52 -7.51 -10.99 -22.29
N PHE A 53 -8.49 -10.16 -22.67
CA PHE A 53 -9.56 -9.67 -21.80
C PHE A 53 -10.93 -10.18 -22.28
N ILE A 54 -11.19 -11.48 -22.10
CA ILE A 54 -12.42 -12.12 -22.60
C ILE A 54 -13.49 -12.08 -21.50
N PRO A 55 -14.68 -11.48 -21.73
CA PRO A 55 -15.80 -11.51 -20.79
C PRO A 55 -16.19 -12.94 -20.39
N GLY A 56 -16.59 -13.12 -19.14
CA GLY A 56 -16.89 -14.43 -18.54
C GLY A 56 -15.66 -15.24 -18.11
N THR A 57 -14.43 -14.72 -18.33
CA THR A 57 -13.20 -15.42 -17.94
C THR A 57 -12.40 -14.62 -16.92
N ARG A 58 -11.82 -15.31 -15.92
CA ARG A 58 -10.79 -14.77 -15.00
C ARG A 58 -11.10 -13.34 -14.48
N ASN A 59 -12.28 -13.19 -13.84
CA ASN A 59 -12.84 -11.98 -13.21
C ASN A 59 -13.19 -10.82 -14.17
N ILE A 60 -13.35 -11.08 -15.48
CA ILE A 60 -13.79 -10.07 -16.44
C ILE A 60 -15.27 -10.28 -16.71
N SER A 61 -16.11 -9.37 -16.23
CA SER A 61 -17.56 -9.46 -16.45
C SER A 61 -18.00 -8.79 -17.75
N HIS A 62 -17.31 -7.73 -18.16
CA HIS A 62 -17.69 -6.89 -19.29
C HIS A 62 -16.50 -6.54 -20.17
N GLU A 63 -16.79 -6.11 -21.38
CA GLU A 63 -15.79 -5.55 -22.29
C GLU A 63 -15.23 -4.23 -21.72
N PRO A 64 -13.89 -4.03 -21.72
CA PRO A 64 -13.30 -2.78 -21.23
C PRO A 64 -13.74 -1.58 -22.07
N LEU A 65 -14.27 -0.55 -21.41
CA LEU A 65 -14.65 0.72 -22.07
C LEU A 65 -13.44 1.53 -22.56
N VAL A 66 -12.28 1.31 -21.94
CA VAL A 66 -11.02 2.00 -22.25
C VAL A 66 -9.97 0.95 -22.53
N ASN A 67 -9.07 1.22 -23.48
CA ASN A 67 -7.92 0.36 -23.74
C ASN A 67 -7.13 0.16 -22.43
N PRO A 68 -6.92 -1.08 -21.95
CA PRO A 68 -6.17 -1.35 -20.71
C PRO A 68 -4.75 -0.77 -20.70
N GLN A 69 -4.13 -0.56 -21.87
CA GLN A 69 -2.81 0.08 -21.99
C GLN A 69 -2.82 1.58 -21.63
N CYS A 70 -4.01 2.20 -21.62
CA CYS A 70 -4.20 3.59 -21.22
C CYS A 70 -4.59 3.74 -19.74
N VAL A 71 -4.71 2.63 -19.00
CA VAL A 71 -5.03 2.65 -17.57
C VAL A 71 -3.73 2.68 -16.78
N PHE A 72 -3.42 3.82 -16.17
CA PHE A 72 -2.24 3.98 -15.33
C PHE A 72 -2.60 3.95 -13.85
N LEU A 73 -1.71 3.43 -13.01
CA LEU A 73 -1.84 3.57 -11.57
C LEU A 73 -1.23 4.90 -11.13
N PRO A 74 -2.03 5.84 -10.60
CA PRO A 74 -1.55 7.17 -10.26
C PRO A 74 -0.50 7.10 -9.13
N PRO A 75 0.71 7.67 -9.34
CA PRO A 75 1.81 7.62 -8.37
C PRO A 75 1.48 8.20 -6.98
N LEU A 76 0.60 9.20 -6.93
CA LEU A 76 0.18 9.85 -5.68
C LEU A 76 -0.45 8.87 -4.68
N HIS A 77 -1.28 7.94 -5.15
CA HIS A 77 -1.95 6.98 -4.28
C HIS A 77 -0.98 5.97 -3.66
N ILE A 78 0.21 5.81 -4.24
CA ILE A 78 1.29 4.99 -3.70
C ILE A 78 1.82 5.64 -2.43
N LYS A 79 2.20 6.92 -2.47
CA LYS A 79 2.73 7.63 -1.29
C LYS A 79 1.72 7.66 -0.14
N LEU A 80 0.45 7.96 -0.44
CA LEU A 80 -0.64 7.90 0.53
C LEU A 80 -0.79 6.49 1.13
N GLY A 81 -0.80 5.46 0.27
CA GLY A 81 -0.97 4.07 0.71
C GLY A 81 0.22 3.51 1.49
N LEU A 82 1.44 3.92 1.16
CA LEU A 82 2.66 3.53 1.88
C LEU A 82 2.70 4.18 3.27
N MET A 83 2.32 5.46 3.38
CA MET A 83 2.20 6.13 4.67
C MET A 83 1.12 5.46 5.54
N GLU A 84 -0.02 5.12 4.95
CA GLU A 84 -1.13 4.46 5.64
C GLU A 84 -0.66 3.15 6.32
N ILE A 85 -0.01 2.26 5.55
CA ILE A 85 0.43 0.97 6.08
C ILE A 85 1.61 1.09 7.04
N PHE A 86 2.51 2.07 6.83
CA PHE A 86 3.63 2.34 7.73
C PHE A 86 3.11 2.76 9.12
N VAL A 87 2.20 3.72 9.18
CA VAL A 87 1.63 4.21 10.45
C VAL A 87 0.80 3.13 11.14
N LYS A 88 0.12 2.27 10.37
CA LYS A 88 -0.61 1.12 10.93
C LYS A 88 0.29 0.11 11.62
N ALA A 89 1.55 0.01 11.21
CA ALA A 89 2.55 -0.90 11.75
C ALA A 89 3.32 -0.33 12.95
N LEU A 90 3.29 1.00 13.16
CA LEU A 90 3.90 1.62 14.34
C LEU A 90 3.29 1.09 15.64
N VAL A 91 4.13 1.00 16.68
CA VAL A 91 3.68 0.62 18.02
C VAL A 91 2.70 1.66 18.55
N ARG A 92 1.48 1.24 18.91
CA ARG A 92 0.36 2.15 19.26
C ARG A 92 0.63 3.03 20.47
N GLU A 93 1.26 2.47 21.50
CA GLU A 93 1.69 3.22 22.69
C GLU A 93 3.15 3.69 22.57
N GLY A 94 3.75 3.56 21.38
CA GLY A 94 5.12 3.95 21.11
C GLY A 94 5.26 5.47 21.00
N VAL A 95 6.43 5.99 21.40
CA VAL A 95 6.73 7.42 21.40
C VAL A 95 6.57 8.08 20.03
N ALA A 96 6.89 7.36 18.93
CA ALA A 96 6.68 7.84 17.56
C ALA A 96 5.19 8.03 17.21
N PHE A 97 4.33 7.06 17.55
CA PHE A 97 2.89 7.15 17.28
C PHE A 97 2.25 8.26 18.12
N LEU A 98 2.60 8.35 19.41
CA LEU A 98 2.13 9.42 20.30
C LEU A 98 2.58 10.80 19.81
N HIS A 99 3.78 10.91 19.24
CA HIS A 99 4.25 12.15 18.61
C HIS A 99 3.39 12.54 17.42
N LEU A 100 3.03 11.61 16.51
CA LEU A 100 2.11 11.89 15.41
C LEU A 100 0.73 12.34 15.90
N ARG A 101 0.17 11.66 16.91
CA ARG A 101 -1.10 12.03 17.53
C ARG A 101 -1.06 13.44 18.11
N ASN A 102 0.03 13.80 18.78
CA ASN A 102 0.23 15.13 19.35
C ASN A 102 0.50 16.21 18.31
N LYS A 103 1.17 15.88 17.20
CA LYS A 103 1.44 16.80 16.10
C LYS A 103 0.16 17.17 15.36
N PHE A 104 -0.75 16.21 15.17
CA PHE A 104 -2.00 16.40 14.45
C PHE A 104 -3.23 16.37 15.37
N LYS A 105 -3.28 17.22 16.40
CA LYS A 105 -4.39 17.27 17.38
C LYS A 105 -5.77 17.53 16.77
N HIS A 106 -5.82 18.12 15.58
CA HIS A 106 -7.07 18.37 14.85
C HIS A 106 -7.60 17.12 14.12
N LEU A 107 -6.78 16.07 13.98
CA LEU A 107 -7.22 14.78 13.47
C LEU A 107 -7.80 13.93 14.61
N SER A 108 -8.82 13.14 14.27
CA SER A 108 -9.34 12.14 15.21
C SER A 108 -8.32 11.02 15.42
N ASP A 109 -8.36 10.40 16.59
CA ASP A 109 -7.49 9.25 16.92
C ASP A 109 -7.63 8.12 15.89
N ALA A 110 -8.86 7.85 15.44
CA ALA A 110 -9.13 6.87 14.39
C ALA A 110 -8.41 7.20 13.07
N LYS A 111 -8.36 8.46 12.64
CA LYS A 111 -7.65 8.86 11.41
C LYS A 111 -6.15 8.64 11.54
N VAL A 112 -5.56 9.03 12.67
CA VAL A 112 -4.12 8.82 12.94
C VAL A 112 -3.80 7.33 13.02
N LYS A 113 -4.63 6.55 13.71
CA LYS A 113 -4.48 5.10 13.86
C LYS A 113 -4.52 4.36 12.52
N GLU A 114 -5.44 4.78 11.65
CA GLU A 114 -5.57 4.24 10.30
C GLU A 114 -4.58 4.85 9.31
N GLY A 115 -3.68 5.74 9.73
CA GLY A 115 -2.69 6.35 8.83
C GLY A 115 -3.31 7.22 7.73
N MET A 116 -4.50 7.76 7.98
CA MET A 116 -5.27 8.55 7.03
C MET A 116 -4.77 10.00 7.01
N PHE A 117 -3.69 10.22 6.25
CA PHE A 117 -3.07 11.53 6.06
C PHE A 117 -3.28 12.06 4.64
N ILE A 118 -3.42 13.38 4.52
CA ILE A 118 -3.40 14.07 3.22
C ILE A 118 -1.97 14.48 2.84
N GLY A 119 -1.75 14.79 1.56
CA GLY A 119 -0.44 15.18 1.02
C GLY A 119 0.32 16.22 1.87
N PRO A 120 -0.29 17.35 2.26
CA PRO A 120 0.36 18.33 3.14
C PRO A 120 0.81 17.78 4.50
N GLN A 121 -0.01 16.92 5.12
CA GLN A 121 0.33 16.31 6.42
C GLN A 121 1.50 15.34 6.28
N ILE A 122 1.51 14.52 5.22
CA ILE A 122 2.65 13.64 4.92
C ILE A 122 3.92 14.48 4.73
N LYS A 123 3.87 15.53 3.91
CA LYS A 123 5.00 16.48 3.74
C LYS A 123 5.45 17.12 5.06
N ALA A 124 4.54 17.30 6.03
CA ALA A 124 4.89 17.79 7.36
C ALA A 124 5.57 16.73 8.24
N VAL A 125 5.24 15.45 8.09
CA VAL A 125 5.96 14.34 8.75
C VAL A 125 7.36 14.15 8.16
N PHE A 126 7.49 14.22 6.84
CA PHE A 126 8.80 14.12 6.16
C PHE A 126 9.80 15.21 6.56
N ARG A 127 9.31 16.38 7.01
CA ARG A 127 10.14 17.49 7.49
C ARG A 127 10.38 17.48 9.01
N ASP A 128 9.80 16.50 9.71
CA ASP A 128 9.88 16.40 11.16
C ASP A 128 11.03 15.49 11.58
N GLU A 129 12.21 16.09 11.76
CA GLU A 129 13.40 15.37 12.25
C GLU A 129 13.17 14.73 13.63
N GLU A 130 12.31 15.34 14.44
CA GLU A 130 12.00 14.87 15.79
C GLU A 130 11.11 13.62 15.76
N PHE A 131 10.27 13.47 14.74
CA PHE A 131 9.57 12.21 14.48
C PHE A 131 10.57 11.08 14.19
N GLU A 132 11.56 11.33 13.32
CA GLU A 132 12.55 10.31 12.95
C GLU A 132 13.38 9.85 14.17
N LYS A 133 13.75 10.76 15.07
CA LYS A 133 14.48 10.43 16.31
C LYS A 133 13.68 9.57 17.28
N LYS A 134 12.35 9.61 17.21
CA LYS A 134 11.46 8.84 18.07
C LYS A 134 11.16 7.43 17.54
N LEU A 135 11.57 7.10 16.32
CA LEU A 135 11.39 5.76 15.77
C LEU A 135 12.36 4.77 16.43
N SER A 136 11.90 3.54 16.70
CA SER A 136 12.80 2.45 17.03
C SER A 136 13.75 2.14 15.85
N ALA A 137 14.83 1.40 16.10
CA ALA A 137 15.80 1.08 15.04
C ALA A 137 15.14 0.45 13.79
N ALA A 138 14.22 -0.51 13.98
CA ALA A 138 13.52 -1.18 12.88
C ALA A 138 12.54 -0.23 12.15
N GLU A 139 11.76 0.55 12.90
CA GLU A 139 10.85 1.56 12.33
C GLU A 139 11.62 2.64 11.56
N LYS A 140 12.79 3.04 12.07
CA LYS A 140 13.68 4.00 11.42
C LYS A 140 14.25 3.46 10.12
N SER A 141 14.72 2.21 10.08
CA SER A 141 15.16 1.57 8.83
C SER A 141 14.03 1.53 7.80
N ALA A 142 12.80 1.17 8.21
CA ALA A 142 11.63 1.18 7.33
C ALA A 142 11.28 2.59 6.84
N TRP A 143 11.35 3.60 7.72
CA TRP A 143 11.12 5.00 7.37
C TRP A 143 12.15 5.54 6.37
N MET A 144 13.42 5.21 6.54
CA MET A 144 14.50 5.62 5.63
C MET A 144 14.33 4.96 4.25
N ALA A 145 14.00 3.66 4.20
CA ALA A 145 13.72 2.98 2.94
C ALA A 145 12.49 3.59 2.24
N PHE A 146 11.42 3.85 2.99
CA PHE A 146 10.23 4.54 2.47
C PHE A 146 10.56 5.95 1.93
N SER A 147 11.40 6.69 2.63
CA SER A 147 11.82 8.03 2.24
C SER A 147 12.66 8.02 0.97
N SER A 148 13.55 7.04 0.85
CA SER A 148 14.36 6.81 -0.35
C SER A 148 13.46 6.54 -1.57
N VAL A 149 12.48 5.63 -1.43
CA VAL A 149 11.50 5.35 -2.49
C VAL A 149 10.72 6.62 -2.86
N CYS A 150 10.24 7.40 -1.89
CA CYS A 150 9.50 8.63 -2.16
C CYS A 150 10.32 9.71 -2.88
N THR A 151 11.64 9.68 -2.74
CA THR A 151 12.55 10.66 -3.34
C THR A 151 12.97 10.25 -4.75
N HIS A 152 13.23 8.95 -4.96
CA HIS A 152 13.88 8.46 -6.17
C HIS A 152 12.96 7.75 -7.17
N PHE A 153 11.71 7.46 -6.77
CA PHE A 153 10.75 6.77 -7.63
C PHE A 153 9.76 7.70 -8.36
N PRO A 154 8.98 8.57 -7.70
CA PRO A 154 7.83 9.24 -8.33
C PRO A 154 8.19 10.47 -9.20
N GLY A 155 9.47 10.72 -9.47
CA GLY A 155 9.94 11.89 -10.23
C GLY A 155 9.83 11.74 -11.76
N ASN A 156 10.33 12.75 -12.47
CA ASN A 156 10.36 12.77 -13.94
C ASN A 156 11.33 11.72 -14.53
N LYS A 157 12.30 11.27 -13.73
CA LYS A 157 13.22 10.19 -14.06
C LYS A 157 13.25 9.21 -12.90
N LYS A 158 12.86 7.98 -13.16
CA LYS A 158 13.02 6.85 -12.24
C LYS A 158 14.51 6.53 -12.08
N ALA A 159 14.98 6.29 -10.84
CA ALA A 159 16.34 5.83 -10.60
C ALA A 159 16.59 4.46 -11.26
N GLU A 160 17.82 4.19 -11.68
CA GLU A 160 18.16 2.90 -12.33
C GLU A 160 18.03 1.72 -11.36
N ASN A 161 18.38 1.93 -10.09
CA ASN A 161 18.31 0.94 -9.01
C ASN A 161 16.96 0.91 -8.28
N TYR A 162 15.89 1.41 -8.90
CA TYR A 162 14.59 1.52 -8.23
C TYR A 162 14.02 0.17 -7.75
N GLU A 163 14.30 -0.93 -8.46
CA GLU A 163 13.84 -2.26 -8.06
C GLU A 163 14.43 -2.68 -6.71
N ASP A 164 15.71 -2.34 -6.49
CA ASP A 164 16.40 -2.60 -5.22
C ASP A 164 15.82 -1.72 -4.11
N LEU A 165 15.57 -0.43 -4.38
CA LEU A 165 14.96 0.49 -3.41
C LEU A 165 13.58 -0.01 -2.95
N VAL A 166 12.75 -0.48 -3.90
CA VAL A 166 11.43 -1.03 -3.57
C VAL A 166 11.57 -2.35 -2.82
N GLY A 167 12.44 -3.24 -3.27
CA GLY A 167 12.69 -4.52 -2.61
C GLY A 167 13.14 -4.36 -1.17
N ASP A 168 14.05 -3.41 -0.90
CA ASP A 168 14.55 -3.13 0.44
C ASP A 168 13.48 -2.49 1.33
N MET A 169 12.68 -1.56 0.79
CA MET A 169 11.52 -1.02 1.51
C MET A 169 10.53 -2.12 1.91
N VAL A 170 10.20 -3.05 0.99
CA VAL A 170 9.28 -4.18 1.27
C VAL A 170 9.84 -5.07 2.38
N LYS A 171 11.14 -5.37 2.37
CA LYS A 171 11.80 -6.12 3.45
C LYS A 171 11.71 -5.40 4.79
N CYS A 172 12.04 -4.11 4.84
CA CYS A 172 11.95 -3.35 6.09
C CYS A 172 10.50 -3.25 6.59
N PHE A 173 9.53 -3.08 5.68
CA PHE A 173 8.10 -3.07 6.00
C PHE A 173 7.66 -4.42 6.57
N HIS A 174 8.15 -5.53 6.02
CA HIS A 174 7.90 -6.85 6.58
C HIS A 174 8.41 -6.99 8.02
N VAL A 175 9.63 -6.50 8.30
CA VAL A 175 10.26 -6.56 9.64
C VAL A 175 9.42 -5.84 10.69
N ILE A 176 8.85 -4.68 10.36
CA ILE A 176 8.00 -3.93 11.30
C ILE A 176 6.55 -4.42 11.33
N GLY A 177 6.22 -5.50 10.62
CA GLY A 177 4.88 -6.09 10.61
C GLY A 177 3.87 -5.35 9.72
N CYS A 178 4.34 -4.55 8.73
CA CYS A 178 3.44 -4.01 7.72
C CYS A 178 2.77 -5.15 6.94
N ASN A 179 1.45 -5.09 6.87
CA ASN A 179 0.68 -5.96 5.98
C ASN A 179 0.90 -5.55 4.53
N MET A 180 0.92 -6.53 3.64
CA MET A 180 0.95 -6.30 2.19
C MET A 180 -0.41 -5.75 1.74
N SER A 181 -0.52 -4.43 1.60
CA SER A 181 -1.67 -3.80 0.97
C SER A 181 -1.69 -4.09 -0.53
N LEU A 182 -2.84 -3.93 -1.17
CA LEU A 182 -2.92 -4.04 -2.63
C LEU A 182 -1.95 -3.08 -3.33
N LYS A 183 -1.79 -1.87 -2.79
CA LYS A 183 -0.86 -0.86 -3.30
C LYS A 183 0.59 -1.32 -3.17
N LEU A 184 1.00 -1.83 -1.99
CA LEU A 184 2.35 -2.37 -1.80
C LEU A 184 2.60 -3.60 -2.68
N HIS A 185 1.60 -4.47 -2.85
CA HIS A 185 1.70 -5.64 -3.71
C HIS A 185 1.93 -5.27 -5.17
N VAL A 186 1.14 -4.34 -5.70
CA VAL A 186 1.35 -3.83 -7.07
C VAL A 186 2.71 -3.18 -7.19
N PHE A 187 3.11 -2.43 -6.16
CA PHE A 187 4.41 -1.79 -6.13
C PHE A 187 5.58 -2.79 -6.13
N ASP A 188 5.49 -3.93 -5.46
CA ASP A 188 6.55 -4.97 -5.42
C ASP A 188 6.54 -5.90 -6.65
N SER A 189 5.35 -6.29 -7.11
CA SER A 189 5.19 -7.35 -8.12
C SER A 189 4.99 -6.82 -9.55
N HIS A 190 4.60 -5.55 -9.71
CA HIS A 190 4.21 -4.96 -11.00
C HIS A 190 4.91 -3.63 -11.27
N LEU A 191 6.18 -3.53 -10.86
CA LEU A 191 7.04 -2.37 -11.11
C LEU A 191 7.15 -1.96 -12.60
N ASN A 192 7.04 -2.93 -13.49
CA ASN A 192 7.04 -2.74 -14.94
C ASN A 192 5.79 -2.04 -15.49
N PHE A 193 4.73 -1.88 -14.69
CA PHE A 193 3.52 -1.16 -15.06
C PHE A 193 3.71 0.37 -15.03
N PHE A 194 4.74 0.85 -14.33
CA PHE A 194 5.01 2.26 -14.15
C PHE A 194 5.87 2.80 -15.31
N PRO A 195 5.42 3.84 -16.04
CA PRO A 195 6.22 4.47 -17.09
C PRO A 195 7.47 5.13 -16.51
N GLN A 196 8.44 5.43 -17.37
CA GLN A 196 9.72 6.01 -16.95
C GLN A 196 9.60 7.42 -16.36
N ASN A 197 8.59 8.19 -16.81
CA ASN A 197 8.27 9.52 -16.32
C ASN A 197 6.95 9.48 -15.53
N LEU A 198 7.05 9.34 -14.21
CA LEU A 198 5.88 9.29 -13.32
C LEU A 198 5.36 10.67 -12.96
N GLY A 199 6.22 11.69 -12.97
CA GLY A 199 5.82 13.08 -12.76
C GLY A 199 4.80 13.56 -13.79
N ALA A 200 4.94 13.14 -15.06
CA ALA A 200 4.00 13.49 -16.13
C ALA A 200 2.60 12.88 -15.98
N ILE A 201 2.48 11.79 -15.21
CA ILE A 201 1.20 11.10 -14.95
C ILE A 201 0.74 11.26 -13.49
N SER A 202 1.35 12.19 -12.75
CA SER A 202 1.02 12.43 -11.36
C SER A 202 -0.30 13.19 -11.23
N ASP A 203 -1.22 12.63 -10.43
CA ASP A 203 -2.51 13.27 -10.12
C ASP A 203 -2.42 14.30 -8.98
N GLU A 204 -1.20 14.69 -8.58
CA GLU A 204 -1.01 15.73 -7.55
C GLU A 204 -1.68 17.05 -7.90
N HIS A 205 -1.75 17.41 -9.19
CA HIS A 205 -2.39 18.64 -9.61
C HIS A 205 -3.92 18.56 -9.52
N GLY A 206 -4.52 17.43 -9.91
CA GLY A 206 -5.96 17.19 -9.80
C GLY A 206 -6.42 17.16 -8.35
N GLU A 207 -5.72 16.41 -7.50
CA GLU A 207 -6.03 16.33 -6.06
C GLU A 207 -5.88 17.68 -5.34
N ARG A 208 -4.90 18.51 -5.75
CA ARG A 208 -4.76 19.87 -5.21
C ARG A 208 -5.91 20.79 -5.65
N PHE A 209 -6.41 20.63 -6.87
CA PHE A 209 -7.58 21.37 -7.34
C PHE A 209 -8.81 21.03 -6.48
N TYR A 210 -9.10 19.75 -6.24
CA TYR A 210 -10.23 19.34 -5.40
C TYR A 210 -10.16 19.89 -3.97
N GLN A 211 -8.96 19.97 -3.37
CA GLN A 211 -8.77 20.57 -2.05
C GLN A 211 -8.99 22.09 -2.00
N ASN A 212 -8.81 22.79 -3.12
CA ASN A 212 -8.97 24.25 -3.17
C ASN A 212 -10.42 24.67 -3.43
N ILE A 213 -11.22 23.82 -4.08
CA ILE A 213 -12.62 24.09 -4.42
C ILE A 213 -13.62 23.48 -3.44
N SER A 214 -13.15 22.65 -2.50
CA SER A 214 -13.94 22.07 -1.41
C SER A 214 -13.86 22.94 -0.16
#